data_AF-A0A9D8MUL5-F1
#
_entry.id   AF-A0A9D8MUL5-F1
#
_cell.length_a   1.000
_cell.length_b   1.000
_cell.length_c   1.000
_cell.angle_alpha   90.00
_cell.angle_beta   90.00
_cell.angle_gamma   90.00
#
_symmetry.space_group_name_H-M   'P 1'
#
loop_
_entity.id
_entity.type
_entity.pdbx_description
1 polymer ?
#
loop_
_entity_poly.entity_id
_entity_poly.type
_entity_poly.pdbx_seq_one_letter_code
_entity_poly.pdbx_strand_id
1 'polypeptide(L)' 'MKQIQDCHLYTFIDGAYLNDRQPEDVARALVDGGSDIIQLRMKNASAEEVIHVAERVHPIALAAGVPLVINDHIDA' A
#
# COMPACT_ATOMS: atom_id res chain seq x y z
N MET A 1 14.49 -4.14 0.56
CA MET A 1 13.64 -3.68 1.67
C MET A 1 14.51 -3.47 2.90
N LYS A 2 14.24 -2.42 3.67
CA LYS A 2 14.91 -2.15 4.95
C LYS A 2 14.47 -3.17 6.01
N GLN A 3 15.29 -3.38 7.05
CA GLN A 3 14.81 -4.09 8.24
C GLN A 3 13.78 -3.21 8.95
N ILE A 4 12.75 -3.81 9.56
CA ILE A 4 11.66 -3.05 10.19
C ILE A 4 12.17 -2.07 11.26
N GLN A 5 13.21 -2.45 11.99
CA GLN A 5 13.86 -1.59 13.00
C GLN A 5 14.51 -0.32 12.42
N ASP A 6 14.80 -0.31 11.11
CA ASP A 6 15.40 0.82 10.38
C ASP A 6 14.36 1.59 9.55
N CYS A 7 13.08 1.20 9.64
CA CYS A 7 11.98 1.92 9.00
C CYS A 7 11.57 3.12 9.86
N HIS A 8 11.50 4.29 9.24
CA HIS A 8 11.14 5.55 9.89
C HIS A 8 9.82 6.13 9.38
N LEU A 9 9.41 5.82 8.14
CA LEU A 9 8.17 6.30 7.54
C LEU A 9 7.24 5.16 7.12
N TYR A 10 6.15 4.97 7.86
CA TYR A 10 5.09 4.02 7.53
C TYR A 10 3.83 4.78 7.07
N THR A 11 3.44 4.57 5.81
CA THR A 11 2.33 5.27 5.16
C THR A 11 1.19 4.35 4.75
N PHE A 12 0.05 4.94 4.41
CA PHE A 12 -1.18 4.21 4.08
C PHE A 12 -1.71 4.64 2.71
N ILE A 13 -2.17 3.67 1.94
CA ILE A 13 -3.16 3.86 0.89
C ILE A 13 -4.50 3.50 1.53
N ASP A 14 -5.28 4.51 1.91
CA ASP A 14 -6.58 4.31 2.54
C ASP A 14 -7.69 4.52 1.51
N GLY A 15 -8.49 3.47 1.29
CA GLY A 15 -9.59 3.49 0.33
C GLY A 15 -10.64 4.57 0.63
N ALA A 16 -10.77 5.03 1.87
CA ALA A 16 -11.68 6.11 2.25
C ALA A 16 -11.18 7.52 1.88
N TYR A 17 -9.89 7.67 1.54
CA TYR A 17 -9.24 8.98 1.33
C TYR A 17 -8.56 9.12 -0.04
N LEU A 18 -8.98 8.33 -1.03
CA LEU A 18 -8.41 8.40 -2.38
C LEU A 18 -8.78 9.70 -3.10
N ASN A 19 -9.97 10.28 -2.87
CA ASN A 19 -10.43 11.52 -3.52
C ASN A 19 -10.20 11.48 -5.05
N ASP A 20 -10.81 10.51 -5.73
CA ASP A 20 -10.70 10.24 -7.18
C ASP A 20 -9.31 9.84 -7.71
N ARG A 21 -8.28 9.81 -6.86
CA ARG A 21 -6.94 9.32 -7.23
C ARG A 21 -6.95 7.81 -7.39
N GLN A 22 -6.22 7.32 -8.38
CA GLN A 22 -5.97 5.89 -8.49
C GLN A 22 -5.00 5.43 -7.39
N PRO A 23 -5.21 4.25 -6.78
CA PRO A 23 -4.30 3.71 -5.77
C PRO A 23 -2.83 3.65 -6.21
N GLU A 24 -2.58 3.39 -7.49
CA GLU A 24 -1.23 3.34 -8.08
C GLU A 24 -0.54 4.70 -8.07
N ASP A 25 -1.29 5.78 -8.31
CA ASP A 25 -0.75 7.13 -8.29
C ASP A 25 -0.36 7.52 -6.87
N VAL A 26 -1.19 7.14 -5.89
CA VAL A 26 -0.86 7.30 -4.47
C VAL A 26 0.37 6.45 -4.11
N ALA A 27 0.43 5.19 -4.55
CA ALA A 27 1.58 4.31 -4.29
C ALA A 27 2.90 4.91 -4.82
N ARG A 28 2.91 5.42 -6.06
CA ARG A 28 4.07 6.10 -6.65
C ARG A 28 4.47 7.33 -5.83
N ALA A 29 3.50 8.18 -5.48
CA ALA A 29 3.78 9.37 -4.69
C ALA A 29 4.34 9.03 -3.28
N LEU A 30 3.87 7.95 -2.65
CA LEU A 30 4.39 7.47 -1.37
C LEU A 30 5.82 6.93 -1.50
N VAL A 31 6.08 6.13 -2.53
CA VAL A 31 7.44 5.65 -2.85
C VAL A 31 8.39 6.82 -3.09
N ASP A 32 8.02 7.76 -3.96
CA ASP A 32 8.83 8.95 -4.28
C ASP A 32 9.02 9.85 -3.05
N GLY A 33 8.04 9.84 -2.13
CA GLY A 33 8.09 10.54 -0.85
C GLY A 33 8.96 9.87 0.21
N GLY A 34 9.55 8.71 -0.07
CA GLY A 34 10.47 8.02 0.83
C GLY A 34 9.81 7.09 1.85
N SER A 35 8.62 6.56 1.55
CA SER A 35 7.98 5.56 2.40
C SER A 35 8.86 4.33 2.59
N ASP A 36 9.06 3.92 3.83
CA ASP A 36 9.78 2.69 4.17
C ASP A 36 8.86 1.47 4.23
N ILE A 37 7.56 1.70 4.50
CA ILE A 37 6.49 0.70 4.49
C ILE A 37 5.22 1.37 3.95
N ILE A 38 4.45 0.64 3.14
CA ILE A 38 3.12 1.06 2.68
C ILE A 38 2.09 0.02 3.16
N GLN A 39 0.99 0.48 3.74
CA GLN A 39 -0.16 -0.36 4.07
C GLN A 39 -1.31 -0.07 3.10
N LEU A 40 -1.91 -1.11 2.52
CA LEU A 40 -3.21 -1.01 1.86
C LEU A 40 -4.31 -1.24 2.90
N ARG A 41 -5.17 -0.23 3.08
CA ARG A 41 -6.24 -0.25 4.08
C ARG A 41 -7.59 0.05 3.44
N MET A 42 -8.45 -0.97 3.36
CA MET A 42 -9.80 -0.87 2.78
C MET A 42 -10.82 -1.55 3.72
N LYS A 43 -11.22 -0.87 4.79
CA LYS A 43 -12.04 -1.44 5.88
C LYS A 43 -13.43 -1.95 5.47
N ASN A 44 -14.03 -1.33 4.47
CA ASN A 44 -15.39 -1.66 4.02
C ASN A 44 -15.40 -2.42 2.70
N ALA A 45 -14.24 -2.86 2.22
CA ALA A 45 -14.10 -3.62 0.99
C ALA A 45 -14.07 -5.12 1.30
N SER A 46 -14.55 -5.92 0.35
CA SER A 46 -14.38 -7.37 0.33
C SER A 46 -12.91 -7.76 0.10
N ALA A 47 -12.56 -9.01 0.43
CA ALA A 47 -11.22 -9.53 0.17
C ALA A 47 -10.86 -9.49 -1.32
N GLU A 48 -11.82 -9.77 -2.21
CA GLU A 48 -11.63 -9.71 -3.67
C GLU A 48 -11.27 -8.29 -4.14
N GLU A 49 -11.97 -7.27 -3.63
CA GLU A 49 -11.66 -5.87 -3.95
C GLU A 49 -10.28 -5.46 -3.41
N VAL A 50 -9.89 -5.96 -2.23
CA VAL A 50 -8.58 -5.70 -1.65
C VAL A 50 -7.48 -6.35 -2.49
N ILE A 51 -7.65 -7.62 -2.89
CA ILE A 51 -6.72 -8.35 -3.78
C ILE A 51 -6.55 -7.56 -5.08
N HIS A 52 -7.66 -7.17 -5.72
CA HIS A 52 -7.62 -6.46 -6.99
C HIS A 52 -6.81 -5.15 -6.91
N VAL A 53 -6.96 -4.40 -5.81
CA VAL A 53 -6.16 -3.17 -5.60
C VAL A 53 -4.72 -3.51 -5.22
N ALA A 54 -4.49 -4.55 -4.41
CA ALA A 54 -3.17 -5.01 -4.02
C ALA A 54 -2.35 -5.45 -5.23
N GLU A 55 -2.93 -6.18 -6.18
CA GLU A 55 -2.27 -6.60 -7.43
C GLU A 55 -1.77 -5.43 -8.28
N ARG A 56 -2.48 -4.29 -8.24
CA ARG A 56 -2.11 -3.07 -8.95
C ARG A 56 -1.02 -2.27 -8.23
N VAL A 57 -1.05 -2.25 -6.90
CA VAL A 57 -0.10 -1.51 -6.05
C VAL A 57 1.20 -2.27 -5.79
N HIS A 58 1.12 -3.58 -5.61
CA HIS A 58 2.24 -4.44 -5.20
C HIS A 58 3.45 -4.34 -6.13
N PRO A 59 3.31 -4.34 -7.48
CA PRO A 59 4.46 -4.20 -8.37
C PRO A 59 5.21 -2.87 -8.20
N ILE A 60 4.51 -1.78 -7.86
CA ILE A 60 5.08 -0.45 -7.66
C ILE A 60 5.92 -0.42 -6.38
N ALA A 61 5.34 -0.90 -5.27
CA ALA A 61 6.04 -0.98 -3.98
C ALA A 61 7.24 -1.95 -4.05
N LEU A 62 7.04 -3.11 -4.70
CA LEU A 62 8.08 -4.13 -4.89
C LEU A 62 9.26 -3.60 -5.70
N ALA A 63 9.01 -2.91 -6.81
CA ALA A 63 10.07 -2.32 -7.64
C ALA A 63 10.92 -1.28 -6.86
N ALA A 64 10.29 -0.57 -5.92
CA ALA A 64 10.98 0.37 -5.03
C ALA A 64 11.65 -0.29 -3.82
N GLY A 65 11.47 -1.60 -3.63
CA GLY A 65 11.96 -2.30 -2.45
C GLY A 65 11.29 -1.84 -1.17
N VAL A 66 10.01 -1.46 -1.24
CA VAL A 66 9.14 -1.05 -0.12
C VAL A 66 8.12 -2.17 0.13
N PRO A 67 8.06 -2.76 1.35
CA PRO A 67 7.06 -3.77 1.66
C PRO A 67 5.64 -3.18 1.63
N LEU A 68 4.72 -3.96 1.05
CA LEU A 68 3.28 -3.71 1.09
C LEU A 68 2.63 -4.59 2.16
N VAL A 69 1.88 -3.99 3.08
CA VAL A 69 1.13 -4.67 4.13
C VAL A 69 -0.36 -4.60 3.83
N ILE A 70 -1.08 -5.72 3.90
CA ILE A 70 -2.53 -5.78 3.75
C ILE A 70 -3.17 -5.73 5.14
N ASN A 71 -4.09 -4.79 5.35
CA ASN A 71 -4.75 -4.60 6.65
C ASN A 71 -6.07 -5.40 6.73
N ASP A 72 -6.28 -6.10 7.86
CA ASP A 72 -7.51 -6.83 8.24
C ASP A 72 -7.99 -7.97 7.32
N HIS A 73 -7.33 -8.20 6.18
CA HIS A 73 -7.67 -9.26 5.21
C HIS A 73 -6.52 -10.27 5.08
N ILE A 74 -6.52 -11.32 5.91
CA ILE A 74 -5.47 -12.35 5.90
C ILE A 74 -5.54 -13.27 4.68
N ASP A 75 -6.73 -13.39 4.07
CA ASP A 75 -7.00 -14.22 2.90
C ASP A 75 -6.77 -13.47 1.57
N ALA A 76 -6.32 -12.20 1.64
CA ALA A 76 -6.01 -11.34 0.51
C ALA A 76 -4.52 -11.32 0.16
#